data_AF-A0A1G4KQ56-F1
#
_entry.id   AF-A0A1G4KQ56-F1
#
_cell.length_a   1.000
_cell.length_b   1.000
_cell.length_c   1.000
_cell.angle_alpha   90.00
_cell.angle_beta   90.00
_cell.angle_gamma   90.00
#
_symmetry.space_group_name_H-M   'P 1'
#
loop_
_entity.id
_entity.type
_entity.pdbx_description
1 polymer ?
#
loop_
_entity_poly.entity_id
_entity_poly.type
_entity_poly.pdbx_seq_one_letter_code
_entity_poly.pdbx_strand_id
1 'polypeptide(L)' 'MAKTKARNVVIKLLSTAQTGYTKTLLRPRQTGPISQVRYDPRVKRHVLFTESKRRKMGELAKPWDFTRGAFRFKK' A
#
# COMPACT_ATOMS: atom_id res chain seq x y z
N MET A 1 -9.70 14.09 26.73
CA MET A 1 -9.18 12.81 26.20
C MET A 1 -9.15 12.85 24.69
N ALA A 2 -8.03 12.48 24.05
CA ALA A 2 -7.96 12.43 22.59
C ALA A 2 -8.82 11.26 22.06
N LYS A 3 -9.69 11.52 21.08
CA LYS A 3 -10.55 10.50 20.48
C LYS A 3 -9.72 9.43 19.78
N THR A 4 -9.83 8.18 20.25
CA THR A 4 -9.12 7.04 19.65
C THR A 4 -9.55 6.86 18.19
N LYS A 5 -8.56 6.82 17.29
CA LYS A 5 -8.80 6.61 15.85
C LYS A 5 -9.06 5.13 15.57
N ALA A 6 -9.93 4.85 14.60
CA ALA A 6 -10.19 3.48 14.15
C ALA A 6 -8.92 2.77 13.64
N ARG A 7 -8.76 1.50 14.02
CA ARG A 7 -7.65 0.60 13.65
C ARG A 7 -7.59 0.37 12.14
N ASN A 8 -8.75 0.09 11.54
CA ASN A 8 -8.88 -0.19 10.12
C ASN A 8 -9.44 1.03 9.40
N VAL A 9 -9.08 1.18 8.12
CA VAL A 9 -9.58 2.26 7.29
C VAL A 9 -9.95 1.72 5.92
N VAL A 10 -11.06 2.24 5.40
CA VAL A 10 -11.50 2.00 4.03
C VAL A 10 -10.66 2.85 3.08
N ILE A 11 -10.15 2.23 2.02
CA ILE A 11 -9.40 2.87 0.95
C ILE A 11 -10.05 2.61 -0.40
N LYS A 12 -9.79 3.51 -1.34
CA LYS A 12 -10.11 3.34 -2.76
C LYS A 12 -8.83 3.09 -3.52
N LEU A 13 -8.81 2.01 -4.29
CA LEU A 13 -7.78 1.73 -5.27
C LEU A 13 -8.28 2.16 -6.66
N LEU A 14 -7.45 2.88 -7.39
CA LEU A 14 -7.72 3.34 -8.75
C LEU A 14 -6.99 2.43 -9.75
N SER A 15 -7.65 2.09 -10.85
CA SER A 15 -7.04 1.37 -11.97
C SER A 15 -5.97 2.22 -12.64
N THR A 16 -4.77 1.65 -12.86
CA THR A 16 -3.69 2.36 -13.58
C THR A 16 -3.96 2.50 -15.07
N ALA A 17 -4.97 1.82 -15.63
CA ALA A 17 -5.42 2.00 -17.01
C ALA A 17 -6.26 3.26 -17.23
N GLN A 18 -6.36 4.15 -16.23
CA GLN A 18 -7.03 5.46 -16.31
C GLN A 18 -8.51 5.39 -16.74
N THR A 19 -9.16 4.25 -16.56
CA THR A 19 -10.58 4.05 -16.89
C THR A 19 -11.54 4.68 -15.88
N GLY A 20 -11.03 5.12 -14.72
CA GLY A 20 -11.83 5.57 -13.59
C GLY A 20 -12.49 4.42 -12.80
N TYR A 21 -12.29 3.16 -13.17
CA TYR A 21 -12.78 2.04 -12.36
C TYR A 21 -11.99 1.96 -11.04
N THR A 22 -12.72 1.76 -9.94
CA THR A 22 -12.15 1.72 -8.60
C THR A 22 -12.59 0.48 -7.84
N LYS A 23 -11.75 0.05 -6.91
CA LYS A 23 -12.07 -1.01 -5.95
C LYS A 23 -11.89 -0.49 -4.53
N THR A 24 -12.77 -0.93 -3.63
CA THR A 24 -12.74 -0.54 -2.22
C THR A 24 -12.17 -1.68 -1.38
N LEU A 25 -11.24 -1.37 -0.49
CA LEU A 25 -10.63 -2.35 0.43
C LEU A 25 -10.57 -1.80 1.84
N LEU A 26 -10.50 -2.72 2.81
CA LEU A 26 -10.28 -2.41 4.20
C LEU A 26 -8.87 -2.86 4.59
N ARG A 27 -8.11 -1.97 5.22
CA ARG A 27 -6.72 -2.25 5.65
C ARG A 27 -6.40 -1.63 7.00
N PRO A 28 -5.44 -2.18 7.76
CA PRO A 28 -4.90 -1.53 8.95
C PRO A 28 -4.26 -0.17 8.62
N ARG A 29 -4.43 0.82 9.49
CA ARG A 29 -3.97 2.20 9.26
C ARG A 29 -2.45 2.34 9.16
N GLN A 30 -1.71 1.50 9.87
CA GLN A 30 -0.24 1.60 9.99
C GLN A 30 0.51 1.01 8.79
N THR A 31 -0.16 0.20 7.95
CA THR A 31 0.47 -0.46 6.80
C THR A 31 0.84 0.55 5.71
N GLY A 32 1.90 0.26 4.92
CA GLY A 32 2.30 1.04 3.74
C GLY A 32 1.38 0.85 2.53
N PRO A 33 1.33 1.81 1.59
CA PRO A 33 0.33 1.86 0.51
C PRO A 33 0.24 0.53 -0.26
N ILE A 34 -0.99 0.10 -0.50
CA ILE A 34 -1.28 -1.18 -1.17
C ILE A 34 -1.34 -0.97 -2.68
N SER A 35 -0.64 -1.83 -3.40
CA SER A 35 -0.79 -2.03 -4.84
C SER A 35 -1.14 -3.50 -5.12
N GLN A 36 -2.10 -3.73 -6.01
CA GLN A 36 -2.57 -5.09 -6.34
C GLN A 36 -2.96 -5.19 -7.80
N VAL A 37 -2.69 -6.32 -8.45
CA VAL A 37 -3.17 -6.59 -9.82
C VAL A 37 -4.56 -7.23 -9.75
N ARG A 38 -5.56 -6.62 -10.39
CA ARG A 38 -6.95 -7.09 -10.40
C ARG A 38 -7.59 -6.85 -11.76
N TYR A 39 -8.71 -7.53 -12.04
CA TYR A 39 -9.48 -7.32 -13.27
C TYR A 39 -10.17 -5.94 -13.28
N ASP A 40 -10.00 -5.20 -14.38
CA ASP A 40 -10.75 -4.00 -14.70
C ASP A 40 -11.77 -4.31 -15.82
N PRO A 41 -13.10 -4.22 -15.55
CA PRO A 41 -14.13 -4.54 -16.52
C PRO A 41 -14.19 -3.56 -17.70
N ARG A 42 -13.66 -2.34 -17.57
CA ARG A 42 -13.66 -1.35 -18.66
C ARG A 42 -12.60 -1.69 -19.72
N VAL A 43 -11.45 -2.18 -19.28
CA VAL A 43 -10.35 -2.60 -20.17
C VAL A 43 -10.42 -4.09 -20.54
N LYS A 44 -11.21 -4.87 -19.81
CA LYS A 44 -11.36 -6.32 -19.95
C LYS A 44 -10.05 -7.09 -19.76
N ARG A 45 -9.19 -6.63 -18.85
CA ARG A 45 -7.92 -7.29 -18.52
C ARG A 45 -7.52 -7.07 -17.07
N HIS A 46 -6.52 -7.82 -16.59
CA HIS A 46 -5.90 -7.59 -15.29
C HIS A 46 -4.95 -6.40 -15.37
N VAL A 47 -5.12 -5.45 -14.45
CA VAL A 47 -4.38 -4.18 -14.40
C VAL A 47 -3.91 -3.96 -12.96
N LEU A 48 -2.82 -3.20 -12.79
CA LEU A 48 -2.39 -2.74 -11.49
C LEU A 48 -3.40 -1.72 -10.92
N PHE A 49 -3.70 -1.84 -9.63
CA PHE A 49 -4.51 -0.90 -8.88
C PHE A 49 -3.66 -0.28 -7.78
N THR A 50 -3.72 1.04 -7.63
CA THR A 50 -2.95 1.81 -6.63
C THR A 50 -3.85 2.68 -5.77
N GLU A 51 -3.45 2.99 -4.54
CA GLU A 51 -4.25 3.84 -3.65
C GLU A 51 -4.46 5.24 -4.21
N SER A 52 -5.72 5.69 -4.27
CA SER A 52 -6.04 7.03 -4.80
C SER A 52 -5.60 8.17 -3.89
N LYS A 53 -5.58 7.94 -2.56
CA LYS A 53 -5.22 8.95 -1.57
C LYS A 53 -4.01 8.49 -0.77
N ARG A 54 -2.91 9.23 -0.87
CA ARG A 54 -1.73 9.05 -0.03
C ARG A 54 -2.08 9.43 1.42
N ARG A 55 -1.78 8.54 2.36
CA ARG A 55 -1.98 8.76 3.80
C ARG A 55 -0.64 8.80 4.52
N LYS A 56 -0.55 9.55 5.63
CA LYS A 56 0.61 9.48 6.53
C LYS A 56 0.70 8.06 7.08
N MET A 57 1.82 7.43 6.79
CA MET A 57 2.21 6.12 7.29
C MET A 57 2.88 6.29 8.65
N GLY A 58 2.96 5.22 9.44
CA GLY A 58 4.00 5.16 10.48
C GLY A 58 5.39 5.16 9.83
N GLU A 59 6.45 5.29 10.63
CA GLU A 59 7.81 5.11 10.12
C GLU A 59 7.91 3.74 9.42
N LEU A 60 8.38 3.73 8.16
CA LEU A 60 8.71 2.48 7.49
C LEU A 60 9.74 1.77 8.36
N ALA A 61 9.58 0.45 8.51
CA ALA A 61 10.67 -0.36 9.06
C ALA A 61 11.96 0.00 8.31
N LYS A 62 13.04 0.24 9.06
CA LYS A 62 14.37 0.54 8.51
C LYS A 62 14.64 -0.46 7.37
N PRO A 63 15.00 0.00 6.16
CA PRO A 63 15.29 -0.92 5.07
C PRO A 63 16.44 -1.84 5.48
N TRP A 64 16.33 -3.11 5.14
CA TRP A 64 17.44 -4.03 5.24
C TRP A 64 18.55 -3.52 4.32
N ASP A 65 19.72 -3.30 4.90
CA ASP A 65 20.89 -2.87 4.14
C ASP A 65 21.48 -4.11 3.44
N PHE A 66 21.32 -4.16 2.12
CA PHE A 66 21.86 -5.24 1.29
C PHE A 66 23.32 -4.99 0.89
N THR A 67 23.92 -3.87 1.29
CA THR A 67 25.36 -3.69 1.11
C THR A 67 26.09 -4.69 2.01
N ARG A 68 27.13 -5.35 1.46
CA ARG A 68 27.91 -6.42 2.11
C ARG A 68 28.58 -6.00 3.43
N GLY A 69 28.46 -4.74 3.87
CA GLY A 69 28.99 -4.22 5.13
C GLY A 69 28.17 -4.58 6.37
N ALA A 70 26.93 -5.05 6.23
CA ALA A 70 26.06 -5.37 7.37
C ALA A 70 26.27 -6.80 7.96
N PHE A 71 27.03 -7.67 7.27
CA PHE A 71 27.26 -9.08 7.64
C PHE A 71 28.70 -9.36 8.07
N ARG A 72 29.43 -8.40 8.65
CA ARG A 72 30.74 -8.69 9.24
C ARG A 72 30.54 -9.40 10.58
N PHE A 73 30.29 -10.72 10.52
CA PHE A 73 30.48 -11.63 11.65
C PHE A 73 31.90 -11.39 12.17
N LYS A 74 32.04 -10.66 13.29
CA LYS A 74 33.31 -10.65 14.02
C LYS A 74 33.53 -12.07 14.50
N LYS A 75 34.67 -12.62 14.08
CA LYS A 75 35.24 -13.86 14.59
C LYS A 75 35.70 -13.64 16.02
#